data_AF-A0A151IK69-F1
#
_entry.id   AF-A0A151IK69-F1
#
_cell.length_a   1.000
_cell.length_b   1.000
_cell.length_c   1.000
_cell.angle_alpha   90.00
_cell.angle_beta   90.00
_cell.angle_gamma   90.00
#
_symmetry.space_group_name_H-M   'P 1'
#
loop_
_entity.id
_entity.type
_entity.pdbx_description
1 polymer ?
#
loop_
_entity_poly.entity_id
_entity_poly.type
_entity_poly.pdbx_seq_one_letter_code
_entity_poly.pdbx_strand_id
1 'polypeptide(L)'
;MLVNSLVIPHLDYATLIIADLSVYLNHKLQRLQNNALRFIYHLRRDVRLTPYRRKANWLTIYSRRQYFLGNLTHQIIMTSQPSYLAARFIPIDDTIRQSSRLHSSRFVLPVPRTNIYARSFWVTAIQFWNVLPYSLQTRSSLTSFRAYLFSHLFRMDHS
;
A
#
# COMPACT_ATOMS: atom_id res chain seq x y z
N MET A 1 12.26 16.87 13.20
CA MET A 1 12.30 17.23 11.77
C MET A 1 10.99 17.91 11.40
N LEU A 2 10.96 19.24 11.33
CA LEU A 2 9.75 20.04 11.08
C LEU A 2 8.97 19.62 9.83
N VAL A 3 9.67 19.17 8.80
CA VAL A 3 9.10 18.67 7.53
C VAL A 3 8.29 17.38 7.73
N ASN A 4 8.71 16.50 8.65
CA ASN A 4 7.96 15.27 8.95
C ASN A 4 6.65 15.56 9.69
N SER A 5 6.58 16.62 10.49
CA SER A 5 5.35 16.99 11.20
C SER A 5 4.42 17.86 10.37
N LEU A 6 4.93 18.61 9.39
CA LEU A 6 4.13 19.56 8.60
C LEU A 6 3.77 19.04 7.21
N VAL A 7 4.72 18.44 6.47
CA VAL A 7 4.53 18.11 5.04
C VAL A 7 4.06 16.67 4.84
N ILE A 8 4.61 15.73 5.62
CA ILE A 8 4.28 14.31 5.50
C ILE A 8 2.80 14.02 5.79
N PRO A 9 2.13 14.61 6.80
CA PRO A 9 0.72 14.32 7.06
C PRO A 9 -0.21 14.74 5.91
N HIS A 10 0.09 15.85 5.24
CA HIS A 10 -0.66 16.28 4.06
C HIS A 10 -0.46 15.36 2.86
N LEU A 11 0.78 14.86 2.67
CA LEU A 11 1.06 13.85 1.67
C LEU A 11 0.33 12.53 1.99
N ASP A 12 0.36 12.10 3.25
CA ASP A 12 -0.21 10.84 3.70
C ASP A 12 -1.74 10.84 3.65
N TYR A 13 -2.38 11.96 4.02
CA TYR A 13 -3.82 12.12 3.87
C TYR A 13 -4.30 11.90 2.43
N ALA A 14 -3.65 12.56 1.47
CA ALA A 14 -4.03 12.47 0.06
C ALA A 14 -3.75 11.08 -0.53
N THR A 15 -2.75 10.35 -0.03
CA THR A 15 -2.42 9.02 -0.56
C THR A 15 -3.53 7.99 -0.39
N LEU A 16 -4.35 8.11 0.65
CA LEU A 16 -5.37 7.14 1.01
C LEU A 16 -6.69 7.37 0.23
N ILE A 17 -7.02 8.64 -0.05
CA ILE A 17 -8.20 9.02 -0.83
C ILE A 17 -7.99 8.72 -2.32
N ILE A 18 -6.74 8.83 -2.81
CA ILE A 18 -6.45 8.75 -4.24
C ILE A 18 -5.83 7.40 -4.61
N ALA A 19 -6.58 6.33 -4.37
CA ALA A 19 -6.23 4.97 -4.80
C ALA A 19 -6.07 4.88 -6.33
N ASP A 20 -6.88 5.64 -7.09
CA ASP A 20 -6.85 5.71 -8.56
C ASP A 20 -6.17 6.99 -9.07
N LEU A 21 -4.95 7.25 -8.61
CA LEU A 21 -4.16 8.41 -9.03
C LEU A 21 -3.54 8.17 -10.42
N SER A 22 -3.70 9.12 -11.34
CA SER A 22 -2.98 9.07 -12.62
C SER A 22 -1.45 9.05 -12.38
N VAL A 23 -0.74 8.37 -13.28
CA VAL A 23 0.74 8.28 -13.24
C VAL A 23 1.37 9.67 -13.17
N TYR A 24 0.80 10.64 -13.88
CA TYR A 24 1.22 12.04 -13.86
C TYR A 24 1.21 12.66 -12.45
N LEU A 25 0.09 12.54 -11.73
CA LEU A 25 -0.03 13.15 -10.40
C LEU A 25 0.85 12.42 -9.38
N ASN A 26 1.06 11.10 -9.55
CA ASN A 26 2.02 10.35 -8.75
C ASN A 26 3.45 10.88 -8.92
N HIS A 27 3.86 11.16 -10.16
CA HIS A 27 5.17 11.76 -10.41
C HIS A 27 5.30 13.15 -9.78
N LYS A 28 4.24 13.95 -9.81
CA LYS A 28 4.24 15.27 -9.16
C LYS A 28 4.43 15.16 -7.65
N LEU A 29 3.72 14.23 -6.99
CA LEU A 29 3.90 13.96 -5.55
C LEU A 29 5.30 13.42 -5.24
N GLN A 30 5.82 12.51 -6.06
CA GLN A 30 7.17 11.98 -5.88
C GLN A 30 8.24 13.06 -6.02
N ARG A 31 8.06 14.02 -6.93
CA ARG A 31 8.93 15.21 -7.06
C ARG A 31 8.86 16.09 -5.80
N LEU A 32 7.68 16.28 -5.23
CA LEU A 32 7.53 17.04 -3.99
C LEU A 32 8.26 16.37 -2.81
N GLN A 33 8.11 15.05 -2.65
CA GLN A 33 8.85 14.27 -1.66
C GLN A 33 10.37 14.35 -1.89
N ASN A 34 10.82 14.30 -3.14
CA ASN A 34 12.23 14.44 -3.50
C ASN A 34 12.78 15.82 -3.11
N ASN A 35 12.01 16.89 -3.32
CA ASN A 35 12.40 18.23 -2.92
C ASN A 35 12.45 18.39 -1.40
N ALA A 36 11.51 17.77 -0.66
CA ALA A 36 11.55 17.72 0.79
C ALA A 36 12.82 17.02 1.31
N LEU A 37 13.23 15.89 0.71
CA LEU A 37 14.50 15.23 1.04
C LEU A 37 15.70 16.13 0.77
N ARG A 38 15.73 16.83 -0.38
CA ARG A 38 16.82 17.76 -0.70
C ARG A 38 16.92 18.90 0.31
N PHE A 39 15.77 19.42 0.75
CA PHE A 39 15.72 20.47 1.75
C PHE A 39 16.26 20.00 3.11
N ILE A 40 15.85 18.81 3.57
CA ILE A 40 16.29 18.23 4.85
C ILE A 40 17.80 17.95 4.87
N TYR A 41 18.36 17.42 3.78
CA TYR A 41 19.77 17.01 3.71
C TYR A 41 20.67 18.04 3.01
N HIS A 42 20.15 19.25 2.72
CA HIS A 42 20.86 20.33 2.01
C HIS A 42 21.57 19.85 0.73
N LEU A 43 20.86 19.08 -0.11
CA LEU A 43 21.44 18.45 -1.30
C LEU A 43 21.33 19.32 -2.54
N ARG A 44 22.36 19.25 -3.39
CA ARG A 44 22.33 19.81 -4.75
C ARG A 44 21.31 19.05 -5.63
N ARG A 45 20.86 19.69 -6.72
CA ARG A 45 19.82 19.13 -7.63
C ARG A 45 20.22 17.78 -8.23
N ASP A 46 21.50 17.60 -8.54
CA ASP A 46 22.02 16.46 -9.32
C ASP A 46 22.36 15.24 -8.45
N VAL A 47 22.24 15.36 -7.12
CA VAL A 47 22.56 14.27 -6.20
C VAL A 47 21.51 13.15 -6.29
N ARG A 48 21.97 11.91 -6.35
CA ARG A 48 21.11 10.72 -6.28
C ARG A 48 20.43 10.65 -4.92
N LEU A 49 19.09 10.64 -4.91
CA LEU A 49 18.28 10.72 -3.69
C LEU A 49 18.04 9.38 -3.00
N THR A 50 18.24 8.24 -3.69
CA THR A 50 18.06 6.89 -3.15
C THR A 50 18.79 6.63 -1.82
N PRO A 51 20.09 6.96 -1.65
CA PRO A 51 20.78 6.75 -0.38
C PRO A 51 20.23 7.62 0.76
N TYR A 52 19.80 8.84 0.47
CA TYR A 52 19.24 9.76 1.48
C TYR A 52 17.84 9.36 1.90
N ARG A 53 17.05 8.82 0.96
CA ARG A 53 15.75 8.23 1.26
C ARG A 53 15.87 7.03 2.19
N ARG A 54 16.86 6.16 1.96
CA ARG A 54 17.17 5.03 2.84
C ARG A 54 17.61 5.52 4.23
N LYS A 55 18.47 6.54 4.30
CA LYS A 55 18.87 7.18 5.58
C LYS A 55 17.68 7.80 6.32
N ALA A 56 16.69 8.33 5.60
CA ALA A 56 15.49 8.91 6.18
C ALA A 56 14.43 7.87 6.58
N ASN A 57 14.60 6.59 6.21
CA ASN A 57 13.58 5.54 6.31
C ASN A 57 12.26 5.94 5.59
N TRP A 58 12.36 6.57 4.42
CA TRP A 58 11.19 6.96 3.64
C TRP A 58 10.88 5.94 2.54
N LEU A 59 9.60 5.61 2.37
CA LEU A 59 9.09 4.87 1.21
C LEU A 59 8.82 5.84 0.04
N THR A 60 8.90 5.39 -1.21
CA THR A 60 8.28 6.11 -2.35
C THR A 60 6.80 6.36 -2.11
N ILE A 61 6.24 7.39 -2.77
CA ILE A 61 4.79 7.68 -2.72
C ILE A 61 3.96 6.48 -3.20
N TYR A 62 4.49 5.71 -4.16
CA TYR A 62 3.84 4.49 -4.63
C TYR A 62 3.78 3.43 -3.52
N SER A 63 4.93 3.07 -2.93
CA SER A 63 5.00 2.07 -1.87
C SER A 63 4.22 2.53 -0.62
N ARG A 64 4.21 3.83 -0.32
CA ARG A 64 3.43 4.40 0.79
C ARG A 64 1.92 4.25 0.59
N ARG A 65 1.42 4.35 -0.64
CA ARG A 65 0.01 4.04 -0.97
C ARG A 65 -0.30 2.57 -0.74
N GLN A 66 0.57 1.67 -1.20
CA GLN A 66 0.43 0.23 -0.96
C GLN A 66 0.42 -0.09 0.54
N TYR A 67 1.22 0.65 1.33
CA TYR A 67 1.22 0.54 2.79
C TYR A 67 -0.13 0.90 3.41
N PHE A 68 -0.71 2.04 3.05
CA PHE A 68 -2.02 2.45 3.55
C PHE A 68 -3.16 1.55 3.05
N LEU A 69 -3.11 1.14 1.78
CA LEU A 69 -4.05 0.17 1.20
C LEU A 69 -4.02 -1.15 1.97
N GLY A 70 -2.82 -1.69 2.23
CA GLY A 70 -2.62 -2.89 3.04
C GLY A 70 -3.16 -2.76 4.47
N ASN A 71 -2.93 -1.62 5.11
CA ASN A 71 -3.41 -1.40 6.48
C ASN A 71 -4.93 -1.29 6.55
N LEU A 72 -5.56 -0.59 5.60
CA LEU A 72 -7.02 -0.51 5.53
C LEU A 72 -7.65 -1.86 5.25
N THR A 73 -7.06 -2.64 4.33
CA THR A 73 -7.57 -3.98 4.01
C THR A 73 -7.46 -4.90 5.21
N HIS A 74 -6.31 -4.92 5.90
CA HIS A 74 -6.14 -5.67 7.15
C HIS A 74 -7.17 -5.25 8.20
N GLN A 75 -7.39 -3.94 8.38
CA GLN A 75 -8.41 -3.44 9.29
C GLN A 75 -9.81 -3.91 8.91
N ILE A 76 -10.22 -3.77 7.64
CA ILE A 76 -11.55 -4.18 7.17
C ILE A 76 -11.75 -5.69 7.38
N ILE A 77 -10.73 -6.51 7.11
CA ILE A 77 -10.79 -7.96 7.27
C ILE A 77 -10.90 -8.34 8.75
N MET A 78 -10.12 -7.70 9.63
CA MET A 78 -10.09 -8.01 11.06
C MET A 78 -11.32 -7.50 11.82
N THR A 79 -11.80 -6.30 11.49
CA THR A 79 -12.95 -5.68 12.19
C THR A 79 -14.28 -5.98 11.51
N SER A 80 -14.27 -6.50 10.28
CA SER A 80 -15.46 -6.63 9.42
C SER A 80 -16.22 -5.30 9.25
N GLN A 81 -15.51 -4.17 9.37
CA GLN A 81 -16.08 -2.84 9.27
C GLN A 81 -15.36 -1.97 8.24
N PRO A 82 -16.11 -1.15 7.49
CA PRO A 82 -17.57 -1.07 7.46
C PRO A 82 -18.22 -2.25 6.71
N SER A 83 -19.42 -2.65 7.13
CA SER A 83 -20.11 -3.87 6.64
C SER A 83 -20.30 -3.90 5.13
N TYR A 84 -20.52 -2.75 4.49
CA TYR A 84 -20.65 -2.63 3.03
C TYR A 84 -19.35 -2.96 2.28
N LEU A 85 -18.18 -2.74 2.90
CA LEU A 85 -16.88 -3.15 2.34
C LEU A 85 -16.60 -4.60 2.66
N ALA A 86 -16.83 -5.03 3.90
CA ALA A 86 -16.60 -6.41 4.33
C ALA A 86 -17.39 -7.42 3.48
N ALA A 87 -18.64 -7.11 3.13
CA ALA A 87 -19.48 -7.95 2.26
C ALA A 87 -18.89 -8.16 0.84
N ARG A 88 -17.95 -7.33 0.40
CA ARG A 88 -17.28 -7.47 -0.91
C ARG A 88 -16.03 -8.35 -0.86
N PHE A 89 -15.50 -8.63 0.33
CA PHE A 89 -14.38 -9.53 0.53
C PHE A 89 -14.90 -10.96 0.70
N ILE A 90 -15.18 -11.63 -0.42
CA ILE A 90 -15.67 -13.00 -0.43
C ILE A 90 -14.45 -13.94 -0.38
N PRO A 91 -14.26 -14.73 0.70
CA PRO A 91 -13.20 -15.73 0.76
C PRO A 91 -13.42 -16.77 -0.34
N ILE A 92 -12.33 -17.26 -0.93
CA ILE A 92 -12.43 -18.37 -1.89
C ILE A 92 -12.89 -19.61 -1.13
N ASP A 93 -13.98 -20.22 -1.62
CA ASP A 93 -14.48 -21.48 -1.09
C ASP A 93 -13.47 -22.60 -1.41
N ASP A 94 -12.77 -23.10 -0.39
CA ASP A 94 -11.78 -24.19 -0.51
C ASP A 94 -12.41 -25.50 -1.02
N THR A 95 -13.75 -25.59 -1.06
CA THR A 95 -14.53 -26.74 -1.52
C THR A 95 -14.59 -26.86 -3.05
N ILE A 96 -14.40 -25.77 -3.81
CA ILE A 96 -14.65 -25.75 -5.26
C ILE A 96 -13.37 -25.97 -6.09
N ARG A 97 -12.16 -25.86 -5.49
CA ARG A 97 -10.90 -25.99 -6.23
C ARG A 97 -9.90 -26.86 -5.48
N GLN A 98 -9.88 -28.15 -5.82
CA GLN A 98 -8.81 -29.12 -5.51
C GLN A 98 -7.47 -28.76 -6.19
N SER A 99 -6.97 -27.54 -6.01
CA SER A 99 -5.62 -27.17 -6.40
C SER A 99 -4.90 -26.68 -5.16
N SER A 100 -4.03 -27.54 -4.63
CA SER A 100 -3.14 -27.35 -3.46
C SER A 100 -2.19 -26.13 -3.53
N ARG A 101 -2.39 -25.22 -4.49
CA ARG A 101 -1.64 -23.97 -4.67
C ARG A 101 -2.45 -22.71 -4.37
N LEU A 102 -3.75 -22.84 -4.08
CA LEU A 102 -4.63 -21.75 -3.67
C LEU A 102 -4.88 -21.90 -2.16
N HIS A 103 -4.36 -20.95 -1.37
CA HIS A 103 -4.43 -20.97 0.08
C HIS A 103 -5.69 -20.25 0.57
N SER A 104 -6.22 -20.65 1.74
CA SER A 104 -7.52 -20.24 2.32
C SER A 104 -7.66 -18.73 2.63
N SER A 105 -6.58 -17.97 2.52
CA SER A 105 -6.53 -16.53 2.79
C SER A 105 -6.68 -15.64 1.54
N ARG A 106 -6.98 -16.25 0.39
CA ARG A 106 -7.19 -15.54 -0.88
C ARG A 106 -8.66 -15.18 -1.07
N PHE A 107 -8.91 -13.93 -1.45
CA PHE A 107 -10.25 -13.46 -1.80
C PHE A 107 -10.51 -13.65 -3.30
N VAL A 108 -11.78 -13.88 -3.65
CA VAL A 108 -12.22 -13.97 -5.04
C VAL A 108 -11.95 -12.62 -5.72
N LEU A 109 -11.13 -12.63 -6.76
CA LEU A 109 -10.92 -11.45 -7.58
C LEU A 109 -12.14 -11.27 -8.50
N PRO A 110 -12.94 -10.19 -8.35
CA PRO A 110 -14.05 -9.95 -9.27
C PRO A 110 -13.49 -9.62 -10.66
N VAL A 111 -14.08 -10.20 -11.71
CA VAL A 111 -13.68 -9.90 -13.10
C VAL A 111 -14.21 -8.52 -13.46
N PRO A 112 -13.34 -7.51 -13.63
CA PRO A 112 -13.79 -6.16 -13.90
C PRO A 112 -14.39 -6.05 -15.29
N ARG A 113 -15.62 -5.53 -15.40
CA ARG A 113 -16.27 -5.24 -16.69
C ARG A 113 -15.83 -3.90 -17.30
N THR A 114 -15.28 -3.00 -16.49
CA THR A 114 -14.81 -1.67 -16.90
C THR A 114 -13.48 -1.34 -16.24
N ASN A 115 -12.67 -0.50 -16.91
CA ASN A 115 -11.39 -0.01 -16.36
C ASN A 115 -11.58 0.74 -15.03
N ILE A 116 -12.68 1.48 -14.87
CA ILE A 116 -13.01 2.18 -13.63
C ILE A 116 -13.23 1.17 -12.49
N TYR A 117 -13.95 0.09 -12.76
CA TYR A 117 -14.16 -0.97 -11.77
C TYR A 117 -12.85 -1.70 -11.45
N ALA A 118 -11.99 -1.95 -12.45
CA ALA A 118 -10.68 -2.57 -12.25
C ALA A 118 -9.78 -1.76 -11.30
N ARG A 119 -9.88 -0.43 -11.35
CA ARG A 119 -9.08 0.49 -10.52
C ARG A 119 -9.76 0.89 -9.22
N SER A 120 -10.93 0.35 -8.93
CA SER A 120 -11.62 0.61 -7.67
C SER A 120 -10.80 0.13 -6.46
N PHE A 121 -11.06 0.76 -5.31
CA PHE A 121 -10.37 0.45 -4.06
C PHE A 121 -10.43 -1.04 -3.71
N TRP A 122 -11.59 -1.70 -3.83
CA TRP A 122 -11.72 -3.09 -3.42
C TRP A 122 -11.00 -4.06 -4.37
N VAL A 123 -11.02 -3.82 -5.68
CA VAL A 123 -10.31 -4.69 -6.63
C VAL A 123 -8.81 -4.60 -6.42
N THR A 124 -8.29 -3.38 -6.31
CA THR A 124 -6.86 -3.14 -6.06
C THR A 124 -6.44 -3.67 -4.69
N ALA A 125 -7.29 -3.51 -3.67
CA ALA A 125 -7.12 -4.10 -2.33
C ALA A 125 -7.03 -5.64 -2.38
N ILE A 126 -7.98 -6.30 -3.05
CA ILE A 126 -8.01 -7.77 -3.16
C ILE A 126 -6.79 -8.27 -3.93
N GLN A 127 -6.42 -7.62 -5.04
CA GLN A 127 -5.22 -7.95 -5.81
C GLN A 127 -3.97 -7.81 -4.94
N PHE A 128 -3.83 -6.68 -4.25
CA PHE A 128 -2.70 -6.44 -3.36
C PHE A 128 -2.63 -7.50 -2.27
N TRP A 129 -3.76 -7.78 -1.60
CA TRP A 129 -3.83 -8.78 -0.55
C TRP A 129 -3.43 -10.17 -1.05
N ASN A 130 -3.91 -10.58 -2.22
CA ASN A 130 -3.63 -11.89 -2.82
C ASN A 130 -2.14 -12.06 -3.22
N VAL A 131 -1.44 -10.96 -3.51
CA VAL A 131 0.00 -10.95 -3.82
C VAL A 131 0.87 -10.98 -2.56
N LEU A 132 0.34 -10.58 -1.39
CA LEU A 132 1.11 -10.57 -0.15
C LEU A 132 1.52 -11.98 0.29
N PRO A 133 2.73 -12.15 0.85
CA PRO A 133 3.15 -13.42 1.44
C PRO A 133 2.27 -13.81 2.62
N TYR A 134 2.06 -15.12 2.78
CA TYR A 134 1.25 -15.70 3.86
C TYR A 134 1.67 -15.23 5.26
N SER A 135 2.98 -15.06 5.48
CA SER A 135 3.55 -14.57 6.76
C SER A 135 3.05 -13.18 7.18
N LEU A 136 2.50 -12.38 6.26
CA LEU A 136 1.83 -11.12 6.56
C LEU A 136 0.34 -11.32 6.85
N GLN A 137 -0.32 -12.23 6.14
CA GLN A 137 -1.77 -12.45 6.24
C GLN A 137 -2.19 -13.15 7.54
N THR A 138 -1.37 -14.03 8.10
CA THR A 138 -1.68 -14.76 9.36
C THR A 138 -1.57 -13.89 10.62
N ARG A 139 -1.10 -12.65 10.51
CA ARG A 139 -0.86 -11.79 11.68
C ARG A 139 -2.15 -11.14 12.16
N SER A 140 -2.57 -11.48 13.38
CA SER A 140 -3.73 -10.89 14.04
C SER A 140 -3.50 -9.47 14.58
N SER A 141 -2.26 -9.14 14.96
CA SER A 141 -1.93 -7.81 15.50
C SER A 141 -1.66 -6.79 14.39
N LEU A 142 -2.46 -5.71 14.37
CA LEU A 142 -2.29 -4.55 13.48
C LEU A 142 -0.89 -3.94 13.56
N THR A 143 -0.32 -3.82 14.76
CA THR A 143 1.01 -3.22 14.98
C THR A 143 2.10 -4.08 14.35
N SER A 144 1.99 -5.39 14.50
CA SER A 144 2.92 -6.34 13.87
C SER A 144 2.77 -6.34 12.35
N PHE A 145 1.54 -6.32 11.84
CA PHE A 145 1.27 -6.24 10.40
C PHE A 145 1.89 -4.99 9.78
N ARG A 146 1.68 -3.81 10.39
CA ARG A 146 2.26 -2.53 9.96
C ARG A 146 3.79 -2.60 9.85
N ALA A 147 4.46 -3.07 10.90
CA ALA A 147 5.92 -3.13 10.91
C ALA A 147 6.48 -4.04 9.80
N TYR A 148 5.88 -5.22 9.62
CA TYR A 148 6.32 -6.18 8.61
C TYR A 148 5.95 -5.78 7.19
N LEU A 149 4.79 -5.15 6.98
CA LEU A 149 4.39 -4.65 5.68
C LEU A 149 5.29 -3.49 5.26
N PHE A 150 5.65 -2.60 6.20
CA PHE A 150 6.63 -1.55 5.98
C PHE A 150 7.98 -2.13 5.55
N SER A 151 8.51 -3.13 6.25
CA SER A 151 9.81 -3.74 5.92
C SER A 151 9.79 -4.46 4.58
N HIS A 152 8.71 -5.17 4.25
CA HIS A 152 8.51 -5.82 2.97
C HIS A 152 8.52 -4.81 1.81
N LEU A 153 7.72 -3.73 1.93
CA LEU A 153 7.68 -2.68 0.91
C LEU A 153 8.99 -1.92 0.82
N PHE A 154 9.66 -1.67 1.95
CA PHE A 154 10.96 -1.02 1.96
C PHE A 154 12.01 -1.84 1.21
N ARG A 155 11.97 -3.17 1.33
CA ARG A 155 12.84 -4.07 0.56
C ARG A 155 12.53 -4.02 -0.93
N MET A 156 11.26 -4.03 -1.33
CA MET A 156 10.85 -3.95 -2.74
C MET A 156 11.17 -2.60 -3.39
N ASP A 157 11.13 -1.51 -2.63
CA ASP A 157 11.37 -0.15 -3.13
C ASP A 157 12.87 0.14 -3.36
N HIS A 158 13.75 -0.68 -2.77
CA HIS A 158 15.20 -0.47 -2.76
C HIS A 158 16.01 -1.68 -3.28
N SER A 159 15.35 -2.70 -3.82
CA SER A 159 15.94 -3.79 -4.60
C SER A 159 16.18 -3.35 -6.05
#